data_AF-A0A9D7DZ44-F1
#
_entry.id   AF-A0A9D7DZ44-F1
#
_cell.length_a   1.000
_cell.length_b   1.000
_cell.length_c   1.000
_cell.angle_alpha   90.00
_cell.angle_beta   90.00
_cell.angle_gamma   90.00
#
_symmetry.space_group_name_H-M   'P 1'
#
loop_
_entity.id
_entity.type
_entity.pdbx_description
1 polymer ?
#
loop_
_entity_poly.entity_id
_entity_poly.type
_entity_poly.pdbx_seq_one_letter_code
_entity_poly.pdbx_strand_id
1 'polypeptide(L)'
;MSRVEVIGNATLHLGDCRDILPTLPKVDAVITDPPYFKVLNEYWDNEWDTPEAFLSWMGEVVGMLADRMAQNGSLYLFASPQMAARVEVVVRQRLNVLAMLTWNKGASRKGAAGSGVDVTSLRTFWQSSSERIIFAERHGSDEMADGNAGYTSACEATKRRIFGEYLAAEIERSGVTRKQVAALFPSASGGLTGCVSNWLIGHNVRPPSSTQRCAPC
;
A
#
# COMPACT_ATOMS: atom_id res chain seq x y z
N MET A 1 -7.87 31.58 11.82
CA MET A 1 -7.41 31.25 10.44
C MET A 1 -5.90 31.10 10.50
N SER A 2 -5.38 29.92 10.15
CA SER A 2 -3.94 29.70 9.98
C SER A 2 -3.43 30.52 8.79
N ARG A 3 -2.20 31.04 8.89
CA ARG A 3 -1.57 31.76 7.77
C ARG A 3 -1.16 30.75 6.71
N VAL A 4 -1.50 31.02 5.46
CA VAL A 4 -1.15 30.17 4.32
C VAL A 4 -0.24 30.95 3.37
N GLU A 5 0.86 30.33 2.98
CA GLU A 5 1.82 30.88 2.03
C GLU A 5 2.04 29.92 0.85
N VAL A 6 2.44 30.46 -0.30
CA VAL A 6 2.78 29.68 -1.49
C VAL A 6 4.26 29.88 -1.80
N ILE A 7 5.01 28.78 -1.86
CA ILE A 7 6.46 28.75 -2.12
C ILE A 7 6.72 27.86 -3.33
N GLY A 8 6.80 28.46 -4.52
CA GLY A 8 6.89 27.70 -5.78
C GLY A 8 5.67 26.80 -5.97
N ASN A 9 5.89 25.49 -6.04
CA ASN A 9 4.82 24.48 -6.14
C ASN A 9 4.28 24.01 -4.76
N ALA A 10 4.82 24.53 -3.66
CA ALA A 10 4.43 24.14 -2.31
C ALA A 10 3.45 25.14 -1.69
N THR A 11 2.52 24.64 -0.88
CA THR A 11 1.67 25.46 0.00
C THR A 11 2.10 25.21 1.45
N LEU A 12 2.45 26.27 2.17
CA LEU A 12 2.87 26.24 3.56
C LEU A 12 1.71 26.71 4.45
N HIS A 13 1.32 25.87 5.40
CA HIS A 13 0.33 26.21 6.42
C HIS A 13 1.03 26.46 7.76
N LEU A 14 0.83 27.63 8.35
CA LEU A 14 1.38 27.99 9.66
C LEU A 14 0.35 27.76 10.77
N GLY A 15 0.60 26.79 11.65
CA GLY A 15 -0.23 26.47 12.81
C GLY A 15 0.07 25.09 13.39
N ASP A 16 -0.72 24.67 14.39
CA ASP A 16 -0.66 23.33 14.95
C ASP A 16 -1.10 22.29 13.90
N CYS A 17 -0.34 21.21 13.75
CA CYS A 17 -0.63 20.19 12.76
C CYS A 17 -1.96 19.48 13.03
N ARG A 18 -2.38 19.35 14.29
CA ARG A 18 -3.66 18.73 14.67
C ARG A 18 -4.86 19.55 14.23
N ASP A 19 -4.70 20.86 14.13
CA ASP A 19 -5.73 21.77 13.61
C ASP A 19 -5.74 21.80 12.07
N ILE A 20 -4.55 21.73 11.45
CA ILE A 20 -4.40 21.86 9.99
C ILE A 20 -4.70 20.55 9.26
N LEU A 21 -4.15 19.42 9.71
CA LEU A 21 -4.25 18.13 9.02
C LEU A 21 -5.69 17.76 8.64
N PRO A 22 -6.71 17.91 9.50
CA PRO A 22 -8.09 17.57 9.16
C PRO A 22 -8.66 18.39 7.99
N THR A 23 -8.11 19.57 7.73
CA THR A 23 -8.57 20.49 6.67
C THR A 23 -7.99 20.16 5.29
N LEU A 24 -6.95 19.33 5.24
CA LEU A 24 -6.26 19.00 3.99
C LEU A 24 -7.01 17.92 3.19
N PRO A 25 -6.90 17.95 1.84
CA PRO A 25 -7.38 16.87 1.00
C PRO A 25 -6.58 15.58 1.27
N LYS A 26 -7.05 14.46 0.70
CA LYS A 26 -6.28 13.22 0.73
C LYS A 26 -5.03 13.34 -0.16
N VAL A 27 -3.95 12.69 0.26
CA VAL A 27 -2.63 12.73 -0.39
C VAL A 27 -2.09 11.32 -0.66
N ASP A 28 -1.29 11.19 -1.71
CA ASP A 28 -0.65 9.91 -2.10
C ASP A 28 0.58 9.58 -1.25
N ALA A 29 1.23 10.59 -0.67
CA ALA A 29 2.41 10.39 0.16
C ALA A 29 2.42 11.35 1.35
N VAL A 30 2.77 10.81 2.52
CA VAL A 30 3.01 11.56 3.75
C VAL A 30 4.46 11.33 4.15
N ILE A 31 5.21 12.42 4.34
CA ILE A 31 6.57 12.40 4.86
C ILE A 31 6.56 13.30 6.08
N THR A 32 6.88 12.74 7.25
CA THR A 32 6.78 13.47 8.52
C THR A 32 7.98 13.19 9.42
N ASP A 33 8.48 14.26 10.04
CA ASP A 33 9.55 14.23 11.04
C ASP A 33 9.02 14.81 12.36
N PRO A 34 8.24 14.02 13.12
CA PRO A 34 7.65 14.47 14.38
C PRO A 34 8.71 14.58 15.49
N PRO A 35 8.38 15.15 16.66
CA PRO A 35 9.22 15.10 17.84
C PRO A 35 9.65 13.67 18.19
N TYR A 36 10.86 13.51 18.73
CA TYR A 36 11.52 12.24 19.01
C TYR A 36 11.52 11.85 20.48
N PHE A 37 10.94 12.71 21.33
CA PHE A 37 10.86 12.59 22.78
C PHE A 37 12.22 12.75 23.47
N LYS A 38 12.48 13.98 23.94
CA LYS A 38 13.63 14.35 24.77
C LYS A 38 14.99 14.08 24.11
N VAL A 39 15.08 14.23 22.78
CA VAL A 39 16.33 14.15 22.02
C VAL A 39 16.97 15.53 21.89
N LEU A 40 16.15 16.57 21.65
CA LEU A 40 16.57 17.95 21.59
C LEU A 40 16.12 18.70 22.84
N ASN A 41 16.89 19.69 23.28
CA ASN A 41 16.52 20.55 24.40
C ASN A 41 15.61 21.71 23.94
N GLU A 42 14.50 21.35 23.30
CA GLU A 42 13.53 22.28 22.74
C GLU A 42 12.14 22.02 23.34
N TYR A 43 11.33 23.06 23.54
CA TYR A 43 10.06 22.94 24.25
C TYR A 43 9.10 21.91 23.61
N TRP A 44 9.07 21.87 22.27
CA TRP A 44 8.19 20.98 21.49
C TRP A 44 8.65 19.52 21.49
N ASP A 45 9.92 19.23 21.81
CA ASP A 45 10.43 17.85 21.94
C ASP A 45 10.37 17.34 23.40
N ASN A 46 10.14 18.25 24.34
CA ASN A 46 10.04 17.99 25.77
C ASN A 46 8.62 18.20 26.33
N GLU A 47 7.62 18.30 25.46
CA GLU A 47 6.22 18.54 25.85
C GLU A 47 5.65 17.42 26.74
N TRP A 48 6.17 16.19 26.61
CA TRP A 48 5.70 15.02 27.35
C TRP A 48 6.63 14.60 28.48
N ASP A 49 6.08 14.38 29.67
CA ASP A 49 6.84 13.90 30.83
C ASP A 49 7.23 12.42 30.70
N THR A 50 6.31 11.60 30.18
CA THR A 50 6.46 10.15 30.07
C THR A 50 6.45 9.68 28.62
N PRO A 51 7.16 8.57 28.31
CA PRO A 51 7.10 7.98 26.97
C PRO A 51 5.69 7.54 26.57
N GLU A 52 4.85 7.14 27.52
CA GLU A 52 3.49 6.68 27.27
C GLU A 52 2.60 7.84 26.81
N ALA A 53 2.76 9.03 27.42
CA ALA A 53 2.06 10.24 26.99
C ALA A 53 2.49 10.64 25.56
N PHE A 54 3.80 10.58 25.27
CA PHE A 54 4.32 10.81 23.92
C PHE A 54 3.75 9.83 22.90
N LEU A 55 3.70 8.53 23.21
CA LEU A 55 3.16 7.53 22.30
C LEU A 55 1.65 7.66 22.10
N SER A 56 0.91 8.09 23.12
CA SER A 56 -0.51 8.42 22.99
C SER A 56 -0.70 9.55 21.98
N TRP A 57 0.04 10.65 22.14
CA TRP A 57 0.03 11.76 21.19
C TRP A 57 0.45 11.33 19.78
N MET A 58 1.51 10.53 19.65
CA MET A 58 1.95 9.98 18.37
C MET A 58 0.83 9.17 17.70
N GLY A 59 0.07 8.38 18.46
CA GLY A 59 -1.07 7.60 17.96
C GLY A 59 -2.21 8.47 17.42
N GLU A 60 -2.48 9.61 18.07
CA GLU A 60 -3.44 10.60 17.57
C GLU A 60 -2.98 11.19 16.23
N VAL A 61 -1.72 11.63 16.17
CA VAL A 61 -1.13 12.20 14.95
C VAL A 61 -1.12 11.19 13.81
N VAL A 62 -0.65 9.96 14.05
CA VAL A 62 -0.68 8.87 13.06
C VAL A 62 -2.11 8.61 12.58
N GLY A 63 -3.10 8.70 13.47
CA GLY A 63 -4.52 8.62 13.11
C GLY A 63 -4.94 9.70 12.11
N MET A 64 -4.60 10.95 12.40
CA MET A 64 -4.92 12.08 11.51
C MET A 64 -4.21 11.95 10.16
N LEU A 65 -2.95 11.52 10.15
CA LEU A 65 -2.20 11.27 8.91
C LEU A 65 -2.84 10.15 8.10
N ALA A 66 -3.19 9.03 8.74
CA ALA A 66 -3.83 7.90 8.09
C ALA A 66 -5.17 8.28 7.45
N ASP A 67 -5.94 9.19 8.07
CA ASP A 67 -7.21 9.68 7.52
C ASP A 67 -7.02 10.60 6.30
N ARG A 68 -5.84 11.21 6.16
CA ARG A 68 -5.45 12.02 5.00
C ARG A 68 -4.74 11.22 3.91
N MET A 69 -4.42 9.95 4.13
CA MET A 69 -3.82 9.13 3.07
C MET A 69 -4.89 8.66 2.07
N ALA A 70 -4.53 8.71 0.77
CA ALA A 70 -5.22 7.95 -0.26
C ALA A 70 -5.12 6.44 0.03
N GLN A 71 -5.97 5.62 -0.59
CA GLN A 71 -5.98 4.18 -0.31
C GLN A 71 -4.67 3.49 -0.73
N ASN A 72 -4.04 3.95 -1.80
CA ASN A 72 -2.71 3.55 -2.26
C ASN A 72 -1.61 4.47 -1.70
N GLY A 73 -1.91 5.21 -0.63
CA GLY A 73 -1.02 6.20 -0.06
C GLY A 73 0.09 5.59 0.79
N SER A 74 1.25 6.24 0.79
CA SER A 74 2.44 5.82 1.56
C SER A 74 2.76 6.80 2.69
N LEU A 75 3.24 6.28 3.82
CA LEU A 75 3.74 7.04 4.97
C LEU A 75 5.23 6.75 5.18
N TYR A 76 6.01 7.82 5.33
CA TYR A 76 7.38 7.81 5.82
C TYR A 76 7.45 8.62 7.11
N LEU A 77 7.52 7.94 8.24
CA LEU A 77 7.56 8.55 9.57
C LEU A 77 8.94 8.40 10.18
N PHE A 78 9.62 9.51 10.43
CA PHE A 78 10.94 9.50 11.06
C PHE A 78 10.81 9.33 12.58
N ALA A 79 11.78 8.64 13.17
CA ALA A 79 11.85 8.40 14.60
C ALA A 79 13.30 8.25 15.08
N SER A 80 13.53 8.59 16.35
CA SER A 80 14.81 8.31 16.99
C SER A 80 15.07 6.79 17.04
N PRO A 81 16.32 6.33 16.92
CA PRO A 81 16.64 4.91 17.08
C PRO A 81 16.15 4.31 18.40
N GLN A 82 16.07 5.11 19.46
CA GLN A 82 15.61 4.68 20.77
C GLN A 82 14.09 4.46 20.83
N MET A 83 13.30 5.32 20.18
CA MET A 83 11.83 5.23 20.22
C MET A 83 11.24 4.48 19.03
N ALA A 84 12.00 4.23 17.96
CA ALA A 84 11.53 3.67 16.70
C ALA A 84 10.67 2.41 16.86
N ALA A 85 11.11 1.43 17.67
CA ALA A 85 10.34 0.19 17.87
C ALA A 85 8.99 0.45 18.56
N ARG A 86 8.94 1.39 19.51
CA ARG A 86 7.70 1.74 20.22
C ARG A 86 6.75 2.52 19.31
N VAL A 87 7.30 3.43 18.51
CA VAL A 87 6.55 4.18 17.50
C VAL A 87 6.01 3.24 16.42
N GLU A 88 6.79 2.25 15.98
CA GLU A 88 6.34 1.25 15.00
C GLU A 88 5.11 0.49 15.51
N VAL A 89 5.09 0.09 16.79
CA VAL A 89 3.92 -0.56 17.39
C VAL A 89 2.68 0.34 17.32
N VAL A 90 2.83 1.64 17.56
CA VAL A 90 1.74 2.62 17.42
C VAL A 90 1.28 2.73 15.97
N VAL A 91 2.21 2.82 15.01
CA VAL A 91 1.88 2.90 13.58
C VAL A 91 1.11 1.67 13.11
N ARG A 92 1.52 0.47 13.55
CA ARG A 92 0.87 -0.81 13.23
C ARG A 92 -0.58 -0.92 13.69
N GLN A 93 -1.01 -0.09 14.64
CA GLN A 93 -2.41 -0.08 15.08
C GLN A 93 -3.36 0.46 14.00
N ARG A 94 -2.86 1.24 13.02
CA ARG A 94 -3.70 1.89 12.01
C ARG A 94 -3.23 1.68 10.56
N LEU A 95 -1.98 1.31 10.36
CA LEU A 95 -1.35 1.18 9.04
C LEU A 95 -0.59 -0.14 8.92
N ASN A 96 -0.43 -0.60 7.69
CA ASN A 96 0.42 -1.74 7.37
C ASN A 96 1.87 -1.28 7.26
N VAL A 97 2.71 -1.60 8.24
CA VAL A 97 4.14 -1.29 8.21
C VAL A 97 4.87 -2.31 7.32
N LEU A 98 5.51 -1.80 6.26
CA LEU A 98 6.22 -2.59 5.26
C LEU A 98 7.70 -2.73 5.59
N ALA A 99 8.33 -1.66 6.07
CA ALA A 99 9.76 -1.65 6.38
C ALA A 99 10.10 -0.60 7.43
N MET A 100 11.23 -0.82 8.11
CA MET A 100 11.91 0.21 8.89
C MET A 100 13.26 0.48 8.26
N LEU A 101 13.38 1.62 7.58
CA LEU A 101 14.60 2.05 6.91
C LEU A 101 15.56 2.64 7.94
N THR A 102 16.86 2.42 7.74
CA THR A 102 17.92 3.05 8.53
C THR A 102 18.59 4.13 7.70
N TRP A 103 18.42 5.39 8.11
CA TRP A 103 19.16 6.48 7.50
C TRP A 103 20.53 6.60 8.18
N ASN A 104 21.59 6.19 7.48
CA ASN A 104 22.97 6.39 7.93
C ASN A 104 23.42 7.82 7.58
N LYS A 105 23.73 8.62 8.59
CA LYS A 105 24.19 10.01 8.44
C LYS A 105 25.71 10.15 8.25
N GLY A 106 26.44 9.04 8.20
CA GLY A 106 27.90 9.00 8.03
C GLY A 106 28.68 9.21 9.34
N ALA A 107 30.01 9.32 9.22
CA ALA A 107 30.87 9.70 10.34
C ALA A 107 30.45 11.08 10.86
N SER A 108 30.07 11.15 12.13
CA SER A 108 29.26 12.23 12.68
C SER A 108 29.76 13.65 12.42
N ARG A 109 28.81 14.58 12.32
CA ARG A 109 29.02 15.99 12.68
C ARG A 109 29.59 16.04 14.10
N LYS A 110 30.55 16.94 14.35
CA LYS A 110 31.10 17.21 15.69
C LYS A 110 29.97 17.19 16.73
N GLY A 111 30.03 16.24 17.66
CA GLY A 111 28.98 16.03 18.66
C GLY A 111 28.15 14.76 18.48
N ALA A 112 28.74 13.66 18.02
CA ALA A 112 28.81 12.40 18.76
C ALA A 112 29.29 11.29 17.80
N ALA A 113 30.46 10.74 18.11
CA ALA A 113 31.32 9.89 17.28
C ALA A 113 32.21 10.63 16.26
N GLY A 114 33.11 11.48 16.78
CA GLY A 114 34.14 12.13 15.95
C GLY A 114 35.28 12.78 16.74
N SER A 115 35.13 12.97 18.05
CA SER A 115 36.19 13.43 18.94
C SER A 115 35.83 13.07 20.38
N GLY A 116 36.38 11.97 20.90
CA GLY A 116 36.10 11.48 22.26
C GLY A 116 34.75 10.80 22.37
N VAL A 117 34.73 9.47 22.28
CA VAL A 117 33.57 8.67 22.70
C VAL A 117 33.73 8.47 24.20
N ASP A 118 32.86 9.10 24.99
CA ASP A 118 32.76 8.77 26.41
C ASP A 118 32.24 7.34 26.54
N VAL A 119 32.95 6.45 27.22
CA VAL A 119 32.53 5.04 27.42
C VAL A 119 31.15 4.95 28.07
N THR A 120 30.72 5.97 28.83
CA THR A 120 29.35 6.01 29.37
C THR A 120 28.29 6.24 28.28
N SER A 121 28.62 6.97 27.21
CA SER A 121 27.74 7.23 26.06
C SER A 121 27.51 6.01 25.17
N LEU A 122 28.28 4.92 25.35
CA LEU A 122 28.10 3.64 24.64
C LEU A 122 26.97 2.78 25.21
N ARG A 123 26.32 3.20 26.29
CA ARG A 123 25.23 2.45 26.95
C ARG A 123 23.84 2.77 26.40
N THR A 124 23.76 3.53 25.32
CA THR A 124 22.51 3.90 24.65
C THR A 124 22.57 3.55 23.18
N PHE A 125 21.42 3.67 22.50
CA PHE A 125 21.37 3.57 21.05
C PHE A 125 22.33 4.55 20.41
N TRP A 126 22.91 4.16 19.29
CA TRP A 126 23.79 5.01 18.52
C TRP A 126 22.97 6.07 17.75
N GLN A 127 22.56 7.11 18.47
CA GLN A 127 21.62 8.15 18.02
C GLN A 127 22.23 9.14 17.02
N SER A 128 23.55 9.25 16.99
CA SER A 128 24.25 10.38 16.37
C SER A 128 24.67 10.16 14.92
N SER A 129 24.66 8.91 14.46
CA SER A 129 24.99 8.56 13.08
C SER A 129 23.88 7.81 12.35
N SER A 130 22.75 7.57 13.00
CA SER A 130 21.63 6.90 12.34
C SER A 130 20.27 7.36 12.85
N GLU A 131 19.31 7.41 11.94
CA GLU A 131 17.89 7.58 12.24
C GLU A 131 17.08 6.40 11.69
N ARG A 132 15.81 6.32 12.11
CA ARG A 132 14.88 5.31 11.62
C ARG A 132 13.74 5.99 10.89
N ILE A 133 13.31 5.38 9.80
CA ILE A 133 12.15 5.81 9.02
C ILE A 133 11.22 4.61 8.92
N ILE A 134 10.04 4.72 9.52
CA ILE A 134 9.00 3.72 9.44
C ILE A 134 8.23 3.95 8.14
N PHE A 135 8.28 2.98 7.24
CA PHE A 135 7.58 2.98 5.97
C PHE A 135 6.31 2.13 6.07
N ALA A 136 5.16 2.74 5.82
CA ALA A 136 3.86 2.12 5.97
C ALA A 136 2.86 2.54 4.87
N GLU A 137 1.80 1.77 4.72
CA GLU A 137 0.70 2.02 3.78
C GLU A 137 -0.66 1.81 4.45
N ARG A 138 -1.75 2.15 3.75
CA ARG A 138 -3.10 1.79 4.18
C ARG A 138 -3.32 0.28 4.03
N HIS A 139 -4.06 -0.32 4.97
CA HIS A 139 -4.50 -1.71 4.83
C HIS A 139 -5.35 -1.90 3.56
N GLY A 140 -5.11 -2.98 2.81
CA GLY A 140 -5.87 -3.30 1.61
C GLY A 140 -5.54 -2.39 0.41
N SER A 141 -4.32 -1.86 0.33
CA SER A 141 -3.81 -1.12 -0.82
C SER A 141 -3.79 -2.00 -2.08
N ASP A 142 -3.31 -3.24 -1.96
CA ASP A 142 -3.16 -4.20 -3.07
C ASP A 142 -4.50 -4.61 -3.70
N GLU A 143 -5.50 -4.96 -2.87
CA GLU A 143 -6.83 -5.41 -3.35
C GLU A 143 -7.55 -4.34 -4.17
N MET A 144 -7.33 -3.06 -3.83
CA MET A 144 -7.91 -1.93 -4.56
C MET A 144 -7.07 -1.53 -5.77
N ALA A 145 -5.75 -1.75 -5.78
CA ALA A 145 -4.94 -1.51 -6.96
C ALA A 145 -5.40 -2.40 -8.14
N ASP A 146 -5.70 -3.67 -7.88
CA ASP A 146 -6.25 -4.59 -8.89
C ASP A 146 -7.66 -4.19 -9.35
N GLY A 147 -8.50 -3.72 -8.44
CA GLY A 147 -9.86 -3.24 -8.75
C GLY A 147 -9.87 -1.91 -9.53
N ASN A 148 -8.96 -0.98 -9.22
CA ASN A 148 -8.94 0.37 -9.75
C ASN A 148 -8.10 0.52 -11.02
N ALA A 149 -7.09 -0.33 -11.22
CA ALA A 149 -6.29 -0.33 -12.46
C ALA A 149 -7.11 -0.79 -13.68
N GLY A 150 -8.27 -1.44 -13.46
CA GLY A 150 -9.10 -1.99 -14.53
C GLY A 150 -8.39 -3.06 -15.38
N TYR A 151 -7.15 -3.40 -15.07
CA TYR A 151 -6.28 -4.26 -15.86
C TYR A 151 -6.86 -5.67 -15.97
N THR A 152 -7.30 -6.25 -14.84
CA THR A 152 -7.95 -7.56 -14.82
C THR A 152 -9.27 -7.52 -15.61
N SER A 153 -10.05 -6.45 -15.49
CA SER A 153 -11.29 -6.25 -16.24
C SER A 153 -11.04 -6.12 -17.75
N ALA A 154 -10.02 -5.36 -18.15
CA ALA A 154 -9.62 -5.16 -19.55
C ALA A 154 -9.02 -6.44 -20.16
N CYS A 155 -8.23 -7.19 -19.39
CA CYS A 155 -7.72 -8.50 -19.78
C CYS A 155 -8.86 -9.49 -20.00
N GLU A 156 -9.81 -9.58 -19.07
CA GLU A 156 -10.98 -10.45 -19.20
C GLU A 156 -11.88 -10.03 -20.36
N ALA A 157 -12.11 -8.73 -20.56
CA ALA A 157 -12.86 -8.21 -21.71
C ALA A 157 -12.16 -8.55 -23.04
N THR A 158 -10.84 -8.40 -23.11
CA THR A 158 -10.06 -8.70 -24.31
C THR A 158 -10.03 -10.20 -24.62
N LYS A 159 -9.81 -11.05 -23.61
CA LYS A 159 -9.90 -12.51 -23.76
C LYS A 159 -11.29 -12.92 -24.24
N ARG A 160 -12.36 -12.37 -23.65
CA ARG A 160 -13.73 -12.66 -24.03
C ARG A 160 -14.00 -12.31 -25.49
N ARG A 161 -13.54 -11.13 -25.91
CA ARG A 161 -13.68 -10.66 -27.28
C ARG A 161 -12.96 -11.58 -28.27
N ILE A 162 -11.66 -11.82 -28.08
CA ILE A 162 -10.85 -12.58 -29.04
C ILE A 162 -11.32 -14.03 -29.16
N PHE A 163 -11.50 -14.73 -28.03
CA PHE A 163 -11.90 -16.14 -28.07
C PHE A 163 -13.36 -16.33 -28.47
N GLY A 164 -14.27 -15.48 -28.00
CA GLY A 164 -15.69 -15.54 -28.36
C GLY A 164 -15.91 -15.28 -29.86
N GLU A 165 -15.30 -14.20 -30.40
CA GLU A 165 -15.36 -13.87 -31.83
C GLU A 165 -14.76 -15.00 -32.69
N TYR A 166 -13.61 -15.54 -32.30
CA TYR A 166 -12.95 -16.63 -33.03
C TYR A 166 -13.83 -17.90 -33.08
N LEU A 167 -14.34 -18.35 -31.92
CA LEU A 167 -15.17 -19.56 -31.84
C LEU A 167 -16.49 -19.39 -32.60
N ALA A 168 -17.11 -18.20 -32.55
CA ALA A 168 -18.32 -17.92 -33.31
C ALA A 168 -18.07 -18.00 -34.82
N ALA A 169 -16.98 -17.39 -35.30
CA ALA A 169 -16.59 -17.45 -36.70
C ALA A 169 -16.25 -18.87 -37.15
N GLU A 170 -15.66 -19.70 -36.29
CA GLU A 170 -15.30 -21.08 -36.63
C GLU A 170 -16.51 -22.01 -36.72
N ILE A 171 -17.51 -21.81 -35.85
CA ILE A 171 -18.79 -22.53 -35.95
C ILE A 171 -19.51 -22.16 -37.26
N GLU A 172 -19.47 -20.88 -37.65
CA GLU A 172 -20.03 -20.43 -38.93
C GLU A 172 -19.29 -21.04 -40.14
N ARG A 173 -17.95 -21.01 -40.12
CA ARG A 173 -17.11 -21.58 -41.19
C ARG A 173 -17.30 -23.09 -41.37
N SER A 174 -17.49 -23.83 -40.29
CA SER A 174 -17.65 -25.28 -40.32
C SER A 174 -19.07 -25.73 -40.65
N GLY A 175 -20.05 -24.81 -40.68
CA GLY A 175 -21.45 -25.12 -40.96
C GLY A 175 -22.13 -25.97 -39.87
N VAL A 176 -21.49 -26.15 -38.71
CA VAL A 176 -22.06 -26.90 -37.59
C VAL A 176 -22.98 -26.01 -36.76
N THR A 177 -24.07 -26.58 -36.24
CA THR A 177 -24.97 -25.85 -35.36
C THR A 177 -24.50 -25.91 -33.91
N ARG A 178 -24.82 -24.86 -33.13
CA ARG A 178 -24.52 -24.82 -31.69
C ARG A 178 -25.08 -26.03 -30.93
N LYS A 179 -26.24 -26.56 -31.36
CA LYS A 179 -26.86 -27.76 -30.78
C LYS A 179 -26.05 -29.02 -31.04
N GLN A 180 -25.47 -29.17 -32.23
CA GLN A 180 -24.59 -30.31 -32.56
C GLN A 180 -23.32 -30.28 -31.71
N VAL A 181 -22.71 -29.10 -31.53
CA VAL A 181 -21.54 -28.95 -30.65
C VAL A 181 -21.92 -29.22 -29.19
N ALA A 182 -23.05 -28.70 -28.71
CA ALA A 182 -23.50 -28.91 -27.33
C ALA A 182 -23.85 -30.38 -27.03
N ALA A 183 -24.26 -31.15 -28.04
CA ALA A 183 -24.53 -32.59 -27.89
C ALA A 183 -23.25 -33.41 -27.61
N LEU A 184 -22.07 -32.91 -27.99
CA LEU A 184 -20.78 -33.53 -27.68
C LEU A 184 -20.30 -33.25 -26.26
N PHE A 185 -20.93 -32.29 -25.56
CA PHE A 185 -20.63 -31.90 -24.19
C PHE A 185 -21.88 -31.96 -23.30
N PRO A 186 -22.47 -33.16 -23.13
CA PRO A 186 -23.65 -33.32 -22.30
C PRO A 186 -23.35 -33.02 -20.83
N SER A 187 -24.39 -32.63 -20.10
CA SER A 187 -24.34 -32.50 -18.64
C SER A 187 -24.12 -33.86 -18.00
N ALA A 188 -23.72 -33.89 -16.73
CA ALA A 188 -23.62 -35.14 -15.96
C ALA A 188 -24.94 -35.94 -15.91
N SER A 189 -26.08 -35.28 -16.13
CA SER A 189 -27.42 -35.89 -16.22
C SER A 189 -27.87 -36.20 -17.66
N GLY A 190 -27.00 -36.04 -18.66
CA GLY A 190 -27.25 -36.43 -20.06
C GLY A 190 -27.99 -35.40 -20.93
N GLY A 191 -28.39 -34.26 -20.38
CA GLY A 191 -29.06 -33.18 -21.14
C GLY A 191 -28.08 -32.22 -21.84
N LEU A 192 -28.57 -31.49 -22.86
CA LEU A 192 -27.86 -30.39 -23.51
C LEU A 192 -27.49 -29.30 -22.51
N THR A 193 -26.23 -28.85 -22.54
CA THR A 193 -25.72 -27.83 -21.62
C THR A 193 -25.68 -26.44 -22.26
N GLY A 194 -25.68 -25.40 -21.42
CA GLY A 194 -25.40 -24.02 -21.83
C GLY A 194 -23.91 -23.71 -22.02
N CYS A 195 -23.02 -24.71 -21.98
CA CYS A 195 -21.57 -24.48 -21.99
C CYS A 195 -21.10 -23.83 -23.31
N VAL A 196 -21.67 -24.23 -24.45
CA VAL A 196 -21.33 -23.69 -25.77
C VAL A 196 -21.75 -22.23 -25.88
N SER A 197 -22.90 -21.85 -25.31
CA SER A 197 -23.33 -20.45 -25.25
C SER A 197 -22.33 -19.61 -24.45
N ASN A 198 -21.84 -20.12 -23.32
CA ASN A 198 -20.83 -19.45 -22.50
C ASN A 198 -19.50 -19.29 -23.24
N TRP A 199 -19.04 -20.31 -23.98
CA TRP A 199 -17.81 -20.22 -24.76
C TRP A 199 -17.89 -19.16 -25.86
N LEU A 200 -19.05 -19.03 -26.52
CA LEU A 200 -19.27 -18.06 -27.59
C LEU A 200 -19.30 -16.61 -27.12
N ILE A 201 -19.66 -16.37 -25.85
CA ILE A 201 -19.54 -15.05 -25.21
C ILE A 201 -18.20 -14.89 -24.48
N GLY A 202 -17.25 -15.81 -24.69
CA GLY A 202 -15.90 -15.74 -24.16
C GLY A 202 -15.76 -16.11 -22.68
N HIS A 203 -16.78 -16.70 -22.08
CA HIS A 203 -16.77 -17.20 -20.70
C HIS A 203 -16.34 -18.68 -20.65
N ASN A 204 -15.67 -19.09 -19.57
CA ASN A 204 -15.21 -20.47 -19.36
C ASN A 204 -14.32 -21.01 -20.51
N VAL A 205 -13.56 -20.12 -21.16
CA VAL A 205 -12.58 -20.49 -22.17
C VAL A 205 -11.50 -21.31 -21.47
N ARG A 206 -11.40 -22.59 -21.84
CA ARG A 206 -10.48 -23.52 -21.21
C ARG A 206 -9.03 -23.10 -21.49
N PRO A 207 -8.15 -23.00 -20.48
CA PRO A 207 -6.74 -22.77 -20.71
C PRO A 207 -6.13 -23.97 -21.48
N PRO A 208 -5.08 -23.76 -22.30
CA PRO A 208 -4.45 -24.83 -23.09
C PRO A 208 -4.02 -26.07 -22.28
N SER A 209 -3.75 -25.91 -20.99
CA SER A 209 -3.38 -26.99 -20.06
C SER A 209 -4.54 -27.92 -19.68
N SER A 210 -5.79 -27.52 -19.94
CA SER A 210 -6.99 -28.28 -19.56
C SER A 210 -7.53 -29.18 -20.69
N THR A 211 -6.83 -29.24 -21.83
CA THR A 211 -7.18 -30.05 -23.01
C THR A 211 -6.85 -31.55 -22.85
N GLN A 212 -6.17 -31.94 -21.78
CA GLN A 212 -5.97 -33.35 -21.42
C GLN A 212 -7.20 -33.90 -20.67
N ARG A 213 -8.17 -34.43 -21.42
CA ARG A 213 -9.06 -35.58 -21.07
C ARG A 213 -10.28 -35.69 -22.00
N CYS A 214 -10.12 -35.46 -23.30
CA CYS A 214 -10.95 -36.16 -24.28
C CYS A 214 -10.22 -37.46 -24.58
N ALA A 215 -10.57 -38.54 -23.87
CA ALA A 215 -10.12 -39.87 -24.22
C ALA A 215 -10.59 -40.20 -25.65
N PRO A 216 -9.77 -40.85 -26.49
CA PRO A 216 -10.24 -41.40 -27.75
C PRO A 216 -11.31 -42.46 -27.47
N CYS A 217 -12.36 -42.47 -28.28
CA CYS A 217 -13.32 -43.58 -28.35
C CYS A 217 -12.63 -44.89 -28.73
#